data_AF-A0A8S2RGM7-F1
#
_entry.id   AF-A0A8S2RGM7-F1
#
_cell.length_a   1.000
_cell.length_b   1.000
_cell.length_c   1.000
_cell.angle_alpha   90.00
_cell.angle_beta   90.00
_cell.angle_gamma   90.00
#
_symmetry.space_group_name_H-M   'P 1'
#
loop_
_entity.id
_entity.type
_entity.pdbx_description
1 polymer ?
#
loop_
_entity_poly.entity_id
_entity_poly.type
_entity_poly.pdbx_seq_one_letter_code
_entity_poly.pdbx_strand_id
1 'polypeptide(L)'
;MEVVSPKDTHLIKVHNRQTDAEVLIRAPDDVELLGSLTNTREENVEGGHQVFYDRHKSLWRCKFAPNCDGMFDAQIFAKKKADKGQYTSAVKFKV
;
A
#
# COMPACT_ATOMS: atom_id res chain seq x y z
N MET A 1 -13.41 -3.45 -3.53
CA MET A 1 -12.35 -2.75 -2.79
C MET A 1 -12.38 -1.30 -3.23
N GLU A 2 -12.15 -0.36 -2.31
CA GLU A 2 -12.21 1.08 -2.54
C GLU A 2 -10.99 1.75 -1.89
N VAL A 3 -10.29 2.62 -2.63
CA VAL A 3 -9.26 3.48 -2.05
C VAL A 3 -9.96 4.68 -1.40
N VAL A 4 -9.90 4.76 -0.08
CA VAL A 4 -10.49 5.86 0.70
C VAL A 4 -9.60 7.09 0.67
N SER A 5 -8.28 6.88 0.71
CA SER A 5 -7.26 7.93 0.60
C SER A 5 -5.95 7.33 0.06
N PRO A 6 -5.21 8.04 -0.81
CA PRO A 6 -5.61 9.29 -1.45
C PRO A 6 -6.65 9.02 -2.55
N LYS A 7 -7.54 9.99 -2.81
CA LYS A 7 -8.57 9.89 -3.87
C LYS A 7 -8.04 10.43 -5.19
N ASP A 8 -8.47 9.82 -6.29
CA ASP A 8 -8.30 10.32 -7.67
C ASP A 8 -6.84 10.65 -8.06
N THR A 9 -5.88 9.94 -7.48
CA THR A 9 -4.45 10.09 -7.79
C THR A 9 -3.74 8.75 -7.71
N HIS A 10 -2.70 8.61 -8.53
CA HIS A 10 -1.72 7.54 -8.44
C HIS A 10 -0.36 8.04 -7.95
N LEU A 11 -0.26 9.29 -7.50
CA LEU A 11 0.98 9.90 -7.00
C LEU A 11 0.79 10.37 -5.55
N ILE A 12 1.69 9.96 -4.66
CA ILE A 12 1.71 10.32 -3.25
C ILE A 12 3.03 11.00 -2.91
N LYS A 13 3.03 12.33 -2.77
CA LYS A 13 4.25 13.07 -2.44
C LYS A 13 4.53 13.01 -0.94
N VAL A 14 5.61 12.33 -0.56
CA VAL A 14 6.14 12.37 0.81
C VAL A 14 6.96 13.64 0.98
N HIS A 15 6.48 14.58 1.80
CA HIS A 15 7.16 15.88 2.03
C HIS A 15 8.09 15.80 3.26
N ASN A 16 9.00 16.76 3.43
CA ASN A 16 10.06 16.85 4.47
C ASN A 16 9.62 16.76 5.97
N ARG A 17 8.37 16.38 6.27
CA ARG A 17 7.86 16.10 7.62
C ARG A 17 7.06 14.81 7.72
N GLN A 18 6.77 14.16 6.59
CA GLN A 18 6.15 12.84 6.54
C GLN A 18 7.26 11.85 6.24
N THR A 19 7.35 10.80 7.04
CA THR A 19 8.30 9.69 6.84
C THR A 19 7.72 8.59 5.98
N ASP A 20 6.40 8.62 5.75
CA ASP A 20 5.66 7.59 5.02
C ASP A 20 4.49 8.18 4.25
N ALA A 21 4.19 7.54 3.12
CA ALA A 21 2.93 7.65 2.40
C ALA A 21 1.91 6.68 3.01
N GLU A 22 0.70 7.17 3.30
CA GLU A 22 -0.40 6.32 3.79
C GLU A 22 -1.50 6.20 2.73
N VAL A 23 -1.87 4.96 2.45
CA VAL A 23 -3.04 4.58 1.65
C VAL A 23 -4.06 3.90 2.56
N LEU A 24 -5.27 4.42 2.58
CA LEU A 24 -6.39 3.87 3.32
C LEU A 24 -7.31 3.12 2.36
N ILE A 25 -7.58 1.85 2.64
CA ILE A 25 -8.41 1.00 1.79
C ILE A 25 -9.58 0.44 2.57
N ARG A 26 -10.76 0.49 1.95
CA ARG A 26 -11.91 -0.29 2.38
C ARG A 26 -12.00 -1.55 1.53
N ALA A 27 -12.00 -2.70 2.20
CA ALA A 27 -12.14 -4.00 1.56
C ALA A 27 -13.19 -4.84 2.32
N PRO A 28 -13.84 -5.81 1.65
CA PRO A 28 -14.68 -6.80 2.32
C PRO A 28 -13.93 -7.58 3.41
N ASP A 29 -14.66 -8.09 4.40
CA ASP A 29 -14.08 -8.82 5.53
C ASP A 29 -13.39 -10.14 5.14
N ASP A 30 -13.74 -10.70 3.98
CA ASP A 30 -13.14 -11.90 3.41
C ASP A 30 -11.87 -11.61 2.58
N VAL A 31 -11.39 -10.37 2.56
CA VAL A 31 -10.18 -9.97 1.82
C VAL A 31 -9.01 -9.69 2.77
N GLU A 32 -7.82 -10.11 2.36
CA GLU A 32 -6.53 -9.78 2.95
C GLU A 32 -5.71 -8.92 1.98
N LEU A 33 -4.96 -7.97 2.53
CA LEU A 33 -4.08 -7.11 1.75
C LEU A 33 -2.61 -7.29 2.14
N LEU A 34 -1.73 -7.15 1.14
CA LEU A 34 -0.28 -7.05 1.32
C LEU A 34 0.25 -5.82 0.59
N GLY A 35 1.43 -5.37 0.99
CA GLY A 35 2.13 -4.26 0.39
C GLY A 35 3.47 -4.70 -0.18
N SER A 36 3.97 -3.92 -1.13
CA SER A 36 5.37 -3.92 -1.55
C SER A 36 5.77 -2.49 -1.89
N LEU A 37 7.04 -2.16 -1.66
CA LEU A 37 7.64 -0.90 -2.08
C LEU A 37 8.89 -1.22 -2.89
N THR A 38 8.93 -0.78 -4.14
CA THR A 38 10.10 -0.95 -5.00
C THR A 38 10.64 0.39 -5.49
N ASN A 39 11.93 0.47 -5.79
CA ASN A 39 12.51 1.64 -6.44
C ASN A 39 12.34 1.57 -7.97
N THR A 40 12.87 2.56 -8.71
CA THR A 40 12.80 2.60 -10.18
C THR A 40 13.53 1.47 -10.91
N ARG A 41 14.35 0.69 -10.20
CA ARG A 41 15.04 -0.50 -10.69
C ARG A 41 14.31 -1.80 -10.34
N GLU A 42 13.08 -1.69 -9.82
CA GLU A 42 12.26 -2.81 -9.34
C GLU A 42 12.87 -3.55 -8.14
N GLU A 43 13.85 -2.94 -7.47
CA GLU A 43 14.46 -3.51 -6.27
C GLU A 43 13.54 -3.25 -5.08
N ASN A 44 13.30 -4.30 -4.28
CA ASN A 44 12.46 -4.20 -3.08
C ASN A 44 13.14 -3.36 -1.99
N VAL A 45 12.39 -2.42 -1.42
CA VAL A 45 12.79 -1.66 -0.25
C VAL A 45 12.41 -2.47 1.00
N GLU A 46 13.39 -3.20 1.54
CA GLU A 46 13.19 -4.00 2.75
C GLU A 46 12.76 -3.12 3.93
N GLY A 47 11.72 -3.55 4.66
CA GLY A 47 11.12 -2.76 5.74
C GLY A 47 10.39 -1.48 5.28
N GLY A 48 10.32 -1.21 3.97
CA GLY A 48 9.74 0.01 3.41
C GLY A 48 8.21 0.03 3.36
N HIS A 49 7.52 -0.98 3.89
CA HIS A 49 6.06 -1.01 3.91
C HIS A 49 5.50 -1.64 5.18
N GLN A 50 4.28 -1.24 5.54
CA GLN A 50 3.51 -1.83 6.63
C GLN A 50 2.04 -1.86 6.25
N VAL A 51 1.43 -3.05 6.22
CA VAL A 51 0.02 -3.22 5.89
C VAL A 51 -0.70 -3.92 7.04
N PHE A 52 -1.75 -3.29 7.58
CA PHE A 52 -2.53 -3.85 8.67
C PHE A 52 -3.97 -3.36 8.65
N TYR A 53 -4.87 -4.15 9.23
CA TYR A 53 -6.28 -3.79 9.36
C TYR A 53 -6.54 -3.05 10.68
N ASP A 54 -6.98 -1.80 10.58
CA ASP A 54 -7.44 -0.99 11.71
C ASP A 54 -8.92 -1.28 11.98
N ARG A 55 -9.17 -2.12 13.00
CA ARG A 55 -10.53 -2.54 13.39
C ARG A 55 -11.38 -1.40 13.94
N HIS A 56 -10.76 -0.36 14.50
CA HIS A 56 -11.52 0.78 15.05
C HIS A 56 -12.10 1.64 13.93
N LYS A 57 -11.40 1.73 12.80
CA LYS A 57 -11.85 2.50 11.63
C LYS A 57 -12.49 1.64 10.55
N SER A 58 -12.45 0.31 10.69
CA SER A 58 -12.83 -0.66 9.65
C SER A 58 -12.17 -0.38 8.30
N LEU A 59 -10.86 -0.10 8.35
CA LEU A 59 -10.04 0.24 7.18
C LEU A 59 -8.70 -0.47 7.24
N TRP A 60 -8.19 -0.86 6.08
CA TRP A 60 -6.81 -1.23 5.92
C TRP A 60 -5.95 0.03 5.84
N ARG A 61 -4.85 0.03 6.59
CA ARG A 61 -3.81 1.06 6.56
C ARG A 61 -2.58 0.45 5.88
N CYS A 62 -2.23 1.01 4.73
CA CYS A 62 -1.07 0.62 3.95
C CYS A 62 -0.08 1.78 3.97
N LYS A 63 1.00 1.63 4.73
CA LYS A 63 2.05 2.63 4.87
C LYS A 63 3.25 2.25 4.04
N PHE A 64 3.89 3.24 3.42
CA PHE A 64 5.07 3.06 2.58
C PHE A 64 6.10 4.13 2.93
N ALA A 65 7.27 3.70 3.36
CA ALA A 65 8.36 4.56 3.81
C ALA A 65 9.58 4.35 2.90
N PRO A 66 9.78 5.22 1.90
CA PRO A 66 11.01 5.27 1.14
C PRO A 66 12.23 5.42 2.06
N ASN A 67 13.33 4.75 1.72
CA ASN A 67 14.58 4.79 2.48
C ASN A 67 15.53 5.93 2.05
N CYS A 68 15.23 6.59 0.93
CA CYS A 68 15.94 7.76 0.43
C CYS A 68 15.01 8.61 -0.45
N ASP A 69 15.46 9.81 -0.80
CA ASP A 69 14.75 10.67 -1.74
C ASP A 69 14.76 10.04 -3.15
N GLY A 70 13.61 10.04 -3.80
CA GLY A 70 13.46 9.46 -5.13
C GLY A 70 12.01 9.16 -5.48
N MET A 71 11.84 8.39 -6.55
CA MET A 71 10.54 7.85 -6.98
C MET A 71 10.48 6.37 -6.69
N PHE A 72 9.38 5.94 -6.08
CA PHE A 72 9.13 4.56 -5.71
C PHE A 72 7.77 4.10 -6.23
N ASP A 73 7.63 2.79 -6.31
CA ASP A 73 6.39 2.11 -6.67
C ASP A 73 5.84 1.40 -5.44
N ALA A 74 4.76 1.94 -4.87
CA ALA A 74 3.99 1.31 -3.82
C ALA A 74 2.88 0.47 -4.45
N GLN A 75 2.94 -0.84 -4.24
CA GLN A 75 1.96 -1.79 -4.78
C GLN A 75 1.20 -2.45 -3.65
N ILE A 76 -0.13 -2.50 -3.78
CA ILE A 76 -1.01 -3.16 -2.85
C ILE A 76 -1.62 -4.35 -3.57
N PHE A 77 -1.50 -5.51 -2.94
CA PHE A 77 -2.04 -6.76 -3.45
C PHE A 77 -3.22 -7.19 -2.59
N ALA A 78 -4.17 -7.90 -3.20
CA ALA A 78 -5.34 -8.42 -2.52
C ALA A 78 -5.53 -9.91 -2.80
N LYS A 79 -6.10 -10.61 -1.82
CA LYS A 79 -6.56 -11.99 -1.98
C LYS A 79 -7.80 -12.21 -1.11
N LYS A 80 -8.69 -13.11 -1.54
CA LYS A 80 -9.72 -13.65 -0.64
C LYS A 80 -9.08 -14.64 0.35
N LYS A 81 -9.51 -14.61 1.62
CA LYS A 81 -9.05 -15.52 2.67
C LYS A 81 -9.27 -16.99 2.34
N ALA A 82 -10.38 -17.30 1.69
CA ALA A 82 -10.71 -18.66 1.27
C ALA A 82 -9.87 -19.15 0.08
N ASP A 83 -9.24 -18.24 -0.66
CA ASP A 83 -8.43 -18.59 -1.82
C ASP A 83 -7.04 -19.06 -1.36
N LYS A 84 -6.64 -20.25 -1.80
CA LYS A 84 -5.30 -20.79 -1.55
C LYS A 84 -4.27 -20.28 -2.57
N GLY A 85 -4.71 -19.56 -3.59
CA GLY A 85 -3.88 -18.97 -4.62
C GLY A 85 -2.99 -17.82 -4.14
N GLN A 86 -2.36 -17.16 -5.11
CA GLN A 86 -1.48 -16.02 -4.90
C GLN A 86 -2.26 -14.71 -4.75
N TYR A 87 -1.66 -13.74 -4.09
CA TYR A 87 -2.16 -12.37 -4.07
C TYR A 87 -2.04 -11.76 -5.47
N THR A 88 -3.05 -11.00 -5.88
CA THR A 88 -3.05 -10.28 -7.17
C THR A 88 -2.92 -8.78 -6.95
N SER A 89 -2.31 -8.09 -7.92
CA SER A 89 -2.15 -6.63 -7.87
C SER A 89 -3.52 -5.96 -7.86
N ALA A 90 -3.82 -5.20 -6.80
CA ALA A 90 -5.09 -4.49 -6.64
C ALA A 90 -4.97 -3.01 -7.04
N VAL A 91 -3.91 -2.34 -6.57
CA VAL A 91 -3.65 -0.92 -6.89
C VAL A 91 -2.17 -0.61 -6.79
N LYS A 92 -1.71 0.36 -7.59
CA LYS A 92 -0.32 0.83 -7.61
C LYS A 92 -0.29 2.37 -7.52
N PHE A 93 0.67 2.87 -6.76
CA PHE A 93 0.95 4.30 -6.61
C PHE A 93 2.44 4.56 -6.84
N LYS A 94 2.73 5.71 -7.45
CA LYS A 94 4.03 6.37 -7.38
C LYS A 94 4.12 7.10 -6.05
N VAL A 95 5.22 6.90 -5.33
CA VAL A 95 5.53 7.56 -4.06
C VAL A 95 6.79 8.38 -4.24
#